data_AF-A0A540VIW6-F1
#
_entry.id   AF-A0A540VIW6-F1
#
_cell.length_a   1.000
_cell.length_b   1.000
_cell.length_c   1.000
_cell.angle_alpha   90.00
_cell.angle_beta   90.00
_cell.angle_gamma   90.00
#
_symmetry.space_group_name_H-M   'P 1'
#
loop_
_entity.id
_entity.type
_entity.pdbx_description
1 polymer ?
#
loop_
_entity_poly.entity_id
_entity_poly.type
_entity_poly.pdbx_seq_one_letter_code
_entity_poly.pdbx_strand_id
1 'polypeptide(L)'
;MTGEYAAAGSGRNHGYGRDMAYAGRQALQEYYGGGHFATVATHAGRFGQFSEWAREQGVRDIARNDPQQLLTGYAAHIGQEAAAESLSAAYGQNLISSAQVVLRAMTGDDSIRVSPSAYCGSRTNVRTESPGSLDRSAVSHATEAMRSAGLDRAASVVELARELGMRAREAALADLSRLDREARDHGAVNIQEGAKGGRTADRWVPISAEGRIALDSALAARPDGSRNLLEAGETFRGFVDSELRQGRELLKESAIAGYHDCRAGYACERYKQLTGCAAPVVAGSRQAPSHSDIEARSQIGAELGHGRDDVLVSYVGGRT
;
A
#
# COMPACT_ATOMS: atom_id res chain seq x y z
N MET A 1 -20.04 -12.98 41.53
CA MET A 1 -19.50 -11.80 42.24
C MET A 1 -19.49 -10.65 41.25
N THR A 2 -20.29 -9.65 41.57
CA THR A 2 -20.57 -8.43 40.83
C THR A 2 -19.39 -7.47 40.87
N GLY A 3 -19.07 -6.86 39.73
CA GLY A 3 -18.30 -5.62 39.60
C GLY A 3 -18.81 -4.95 38.32
N GLU A 4 -19.84 -4.09 38.35
CA GLU A 4 -19.83 -2.71 38.84
C GLU A 4 -18.66 -1.87 38.33
N TYR A 5 -18.69 -1.60 37.01
CA TYR A 5 -18.56 -0.25 36.46
C TYR A 5 -19.45 -0.15 35.21
N ALA A 6 -20.77 -0.25 35.39
CA ALA A 6 -21.69 0.28 34.38
C ALA A 6 -21.59 1.81 34.44
N ALA A 7 -20.58 2.37 33.76
CA ALA A 7 -20.65 3.77 33.38
C ALA A 7 -22.01 3.94 32.69
N ALA A 8 -22.82 4.91 33.13
CA ALA A 8 -24.06 5.29 32.48
C ALA A 8 -23.73 5.76 31.05
N GLY A 9 -23.55 4.79 30.15
CA GLY A 9 -23.20 4.98 28.78
C GLY A 9 -24.40 5.62 28.12
N SER A 10 -24.22 6.84 27.66
CA SER A 10 -25.16 7.44 26.73
C SER A 10 -25.44 6.42 25.63
N GLY A 11 -26.70 5.99 25.43
CA GLY A 11 -27.10 5.12 24.31
C GLY A 11 -26.84 5.73 22.92
N ARG A 12 -26.12 6.85 22.87
CA ARG A 12 -25.60 7.48 21.67
C ARG A 12 -24.65 6.55 20.94
N ASN A 13 -24.70 6.63 19.61
CA ASN A 13 -23.78 5.92 18.72
C ASN A 13 -23.68 4.42 19.08
N HIS A 14 -24.82 3.80 19.38
CA HIS A 14 -24.94 2.38 19.77
C HIS A 14 -24.13 2.00 21.01
N GLY A 15 -23.85 2.95 21.90
CA GLY A 15 -23.13 2.71 23.16
C GLY A 15 -21.61 2.83 23.07
N TYR A 16 -21.05 3.06 21.88
CA TYR A 16 -19.59 3.14 21.67
C TYR A 16 -18.95 4.47 22.08
N GLY A 17 -19.75 5.47 22.43
CA GLY A 17 -19.25 6.75 22.95
C GLY A 17 -20.01 7.97 22.45
N ARG A 18 -19.74 9.14 23.07
CA ARG A 18 -20.44 10.39 22.72
C ARG A 18 -19.94 11.00 21.41
N ASP A 19 -18.65 10.92 21.14
CA ASP A 19 -18.05 11.40 19.89
C ASP A 19 -18.17 10.33 18.80
N MET A 20 -18.64 10.72 17.61
CA MET A 20 -18.97 9.78 16.53
C MET A 20 -17.71 9.14 15.93
N ALA A 21 -16.64 9.91 15.73
CA ALA A 21 -15.38 9.38 15.20
C ALA A 21 -14.72 8.41 16.19
N TYR A 22 -14.73 8.75 17.48
CA TYR A 22 -14.31 7.85 18.56
C TYR A 22 -15.16 6.57 18.58
N ALA A 23 -16.49 6.71 18.56
CA ALA A 23 -17.42 5.58 18.59
C ALA A 23 -17.19 4.62 17.41
N GLY A 24 -17.00 5.15 16.20
CA GLY A 24 -16.67 4.35 15.03
C GLY A 24 -15.35 3.57 15.18
N ARG A 25 -14.33 4.18 15.79
CA ARG A 25 -13.07 3.47 16.09
C ARG A 25 -13.29 2.34 17.11
N GLN A 26 -14.04 2.58 18.18
CA GLN A 26 -14.31 1.55 19.19
C GLN A 26 -15.07 0.37 18.59
N ALA A 27 -16.10 0.64 17.78
CA ALA A 27 -16.85 -0.40 17.08
C ALA A 27 -15.97 -1.25 16.16
N LEU A 28 -15.02 -0.63 15.45
CA LEU A 28 -14.05 -1.38 14.63
C LEU A 28 -13.12 -2.25 15.48
N GLN A 29 -12.65 -1.77 16.64
CA GLN A 29 -11.78 -2.55 17.52
C GLN A 29 -12.50 -3.78 18.07
N GLU A 30 -13.76 -3.63 18.46
CA GLU A 30 -14.61 -4.74 18.89
C GLU A 30 -14.89 -5.71 17.73
N TYR A 31 -15.31 -5.20 16.56
CA TYR A 31 -15.60 -6.00 15.38
C TYR A 31 -14.43 -6.88 14.93
N TYR A 32 -13.20 -6.37 15.02
CA TYR A 32 -11.98 -7.13 14.68
C TYR A 32 -11.36 -7.89 15.87
N GLY A 33 -12.03 -7.94 17.02
CA GLY A 33 -11.57 -8.71 18.19
C GLY A 33 -10.21 -8.25 18.74
N GLY A 34 -9.89 -6.96 18.65
CA GLY A 34 -8.58 -6.43 19.08
C GLY A 34 -7.41 -6.69 18.11
N GLY A 35 -7.67 -7.20 16.90
CA GLY A 35 -6.70 -7.38 15.84
C GLY A 35 -6.74 -6.29 14.75
N HIS A 36 -6.05 -6.53 13.63
CA HIS A 36 -6.14 -5.72 12.40
C HIS A 36 -5.88 -4.21 12.59
N PHE A 37 -4.94 -3.83 13.46
CA PHE A 37 -4.67 -2.43 13.84
C PHE A 37 -4.55 -1.45 12.67
N ALA A 38 -3.85 -1.84 11.59
CA ALA A 38 -3.71 -1.01 10.40
C ALA A 38 -5.04 -0.80 9.65
N THR A 39 -5.89 -1.83 9.58
CA THR A 39 -7.23 -1.76 8.98
C THR A 39 -8.14 -0.88 9.81
N VAL A 40 -8.14 -1.06 11.14
CA VAL A 40 -8.88 -0.21 12.09
C VAL A 40 -8.47 1.25 11.92
N ALA A 41 -7.17 1.54 11.96
CA ALA A 41 -6.66 2.91 11.80
C ALA A 41 -7.07 3.52 10.45
N THR A 42 -7.01 2.74 9.36
CA THR A 42 -7.39 3.19 8.02
C THR A 42 -8.88 3.55 7.93
N HIS A 43 -9.76 2.67 8.40
CA HIS A 43 -11.19 2.94 8.36
C HIS A 43 -11.59 4.04 9.33
N ALA A 44 -11.05 4.04 10.56
CA ALA A 44 -11.33 5.08 11.55
C ALA A 44 -10.87 6.47 11.08
N GLY A 45 -9.70 6.59 10.44
CA GLY A 45 -9.21 7.86 9.89
C GLY A 45 -10.14 8.42 8.80
N ARG A 46 -10.62 7.56 7.90
CA ARG A 46 -11.58 7.96 6.85
C ARG A 46 -12.97 8.24 7.40
N PHE A 47 -13.39 7.50 8.43
CA PHE A 47 -14.66 7.72 9.10
C PHE A 47 -14.73 9.08 9.81
N GLY A 48 -13.59 9.69 10.14
CA GLY A 48 -13.55 11.09 10.60
C GLY A 48 -14.25 12.04 9.63
N GLN A 49 -14.02 11.90 8.32
CA GLN A 49 -14.69 12.72 7.29
C GLN A 49 -16.20 12.47 7.22
N PHE A 50 -16.63 11.22 7.40
CA PHE A 50 -18.06 10.91 7.53
C PHE A 50 -18.64 11.59 8.78
N SER A 51 -17.93 11.55 9.91
CA SER A 51 -18.37 12.17 11.17
C SER A 51 -18.49 13.69 11.05
N GLU A 52 -17.56 14.34 10.34
CA GLU A 52 -17.60 15.78 10.06
C GLU A 52 -18.82 16.12 9.19
N TRP A 53 -18.96 15.44 8.04
CA TRP A 53 -20.11 15.59 7.16
C TRP A 53 -21.43 15.36 7.89
N ALA A 54 -21.55 14.28 8.66
CA ALA A 54 -22.77 13.94 9.40
C ALA A 54 -23.13 15.06 10.40
N ARG A 55 -22.15 15.65 11.08
CA ARG A 55 -22.38 16.79 11.98
C ARG A 55 -22.87 18.03 11.24
N GLU A 56 -22.37 18.30 10.05
CA GLU A 56 -22.84 19.40 9.20
C GLU A 56 -24.29 19.18 8.76
N GLN A 57 -24.69 17.92 8.55
CA GLN A 57 -26.09 17.51 8.33
C GLN A 57 -26.94 17.50 9.63
N GLY A 58 -26.39 17.95 10.77
CA GLY A 58 -27.10 18.00 12.05
C GLY A 58 -27.14 16.67 12.82
N VAL A 59 -26.47 15.63 12.33
CA VAL A 59 -26.44 14.30 12.93
C VAL A 59 -25.39 14.24 14.04
N ARG A 60 -25.85 14.04 15.27
CA ARG A 60 -24.98 13.95 16.47
C ARG A 60 -24.98 12.58 17.13
N ASP A 61 -25.87 11.70 16.69
CA ASP A 61 -26.10 10.39 17.29
C ASP A 61 -26.56 9.42 16.20
N ILE A 62 -25.69 8.50 15.80
CA ILE A 62 -26.01 7.51 14.75
C ILE A 62 -27.19 6.63 15.18
N ALA A 63 -27.35 6.32 16.47
CA ALA A 63 -28.41 5.43 16.95
C ALA A 63 -29.83 6.01 16.81
N ARG A 64 -29.95 7.31 16.49
CA ARG A 64 -31.22 8.00 16.26
C ARG A 64 -31.55 8.22 14.79
N ASN A 65 -30.72 7.72 13.89
CA ASN A 65 -30.82 7.96 12.46
C ASN A 65 -30.77 6.62 11.71
N ASP A 66 -31.36 6.58 10.52
CA ASP A 66 -31.28 5.41 9.66
C ASP A 66 -29.86 5.30 9.06
N PRO A 67 -29.07 4.27 9.42
CA PRO A 67 -27.70 4.14 8.95
C PRO A 67 -27.60 3.92 7.42
N GLN A 68 -28.60 3.31 6.79
CA GLN A 68 -28.63 3.12 5.33
C GLN A 68 -28.84 4.47 4.63
N GLN A 69 -29.72 5.33 5.17
CA GLN A 69 -29.91 6.68 4.65
C GLN A 69 -28.68 7.55 4.85
N LEU A 70 -28.04 7.49 6.03
CA LEU A 70 -26.80 8.22 6.29
C LEU A 70 -25.69 7.81 5.31
N LEU A 71 -25.51 6.50 5.08
CA LEU A 71 -24.52 6.01 4.12
C LEU A 71 -24.83 6.49 2.70
N THR A 72 -26.10 6.45 2.30
CA THR A 72 -26.54 6.88 0.97
C THR A 72 -26.33 8.38 0.75
N GLY A 73 -26.66 9.20 1.76
CA GLY A 73 -26.43 10.65 1.75
C GLY A 73 -24.93 10.99 1.67
N TYR A 74 -24.10 10.30 2.46
CA TYR A 74 -22.66 10.49 2.41
C TYR A 74 -22.08 10.07 1.05
N ALA A 75 -22.53 8.94 0.51
CA ALA A 75 -22.10 8.48 -0.81
C ALA A 75 -22.46 9.48 -1.92
N ALA A 76 -23.65 10.11 -1.85
CA ALA A 76 -24.04 11.15 -2.78
C ALA A 76 -23.15 12.39 -2.68
N HIS A 77 -22.85 12.86 -1.46
CA HIS A 77 -21.92 13.97 -1.22
C HIS A 77 -20.53 13.68 -1.79
N ILE A 78 -19.96 12.51 -1.48
CA ILE A 78 -18.64 12.11 -2.02
C ILE A 78 -18.67 11.94 -3.55
N GLY A 79 -19.80 11.49 -4.11
CA GLY A 79 -20.00 11.44 -5.55
C GLY A 79 -19.96 12.81 -6.22
N GLN A 80 -20.56 13.83 -5.59
CA GLN A 80 -20.51 15.21 -6.08
C GLN A 80 -19.09 15.78 -6.04
N GLU A 81 -18.36 15.56 -4.94
CA GLU A 81 -16.95 15.94 -4.82
C GLU A 81 -16.08 15.26 -5.90
N ALA A 82 -16.30 13.97 -6.14
CA ALA A 82 -15.60 13.26 -7.21
C ALA A 82 -15.94 13.79 -8.61
N ALA A 83 -17.20 14.15 -8.87
CA ALA A 83 -17.63 14.75 -10.13
C ALA A 83 -17.09 16.18 -10.34
N ALA A 84 -16.85 16.90 -9.25
CA ALA A 84 -16.21 18.22 -9.26
C ALA A 84 -14.67 18.15 -9.33
N GLU A 85 -14.10 16.95 -9.46
CA GLU A 85 -12.65 16.69 -9.47
C GLU A 85 -11.91 17.16 -8.20
N SER A 86 -12.62 17.44 -7.10
CA SER A 86 -12.02 17.77 -5.80
C SER A 86 -11.45 16.54 -5.10
N LEU A 87 -11.94 15.34 -5.46
CA LEU A 87 -11.46 14.05 -4.96
C LEU A 87 -11.30 13.07 -6.13
N SER A 88 -10.26 12.24 -6.09
CA SER A 88 -10.13 11.16 -7.07
C SER A 88 -11.21 10.08 -6.86
N ALA A 89 -11.70 9.48 -7.95
CA ALA A 89 -12.68 8.40 -7.90
C ALA A 89 -12.25 7.26 -6.94
N ALA A 90 -10.98 6.88 -6.97
CA ALA A 90 -10.44 5.85 -6.10
C ALA A 90 -10.48 6.24 -4.62
N TYR A 91 -10.17 7.49 -4.29
CA TYR A 91 -10.22 7.98 -2.91
C TYR A 91 -11.67 8.13 -2.42
N GLY A 92 -12.57 8.69 -3.24
CA GLY A 92 -14.00 8.77 -2.94
C GLY A 92 -14.61 7.40 -2.64
N GLN A 93 -14.32 6.39 -3.47
CA GLN A 93 -14.77 5.02 -3.19
C GLN A 93 -14.25 4.47 -1.85
N ASN A 94 -13.01 4.79 -1.47
CA ASN A 94 -12.41 4.36 -0.20
C ASN A 94 -13.09 5.03 1.01
N LEU A 95 -13.51 6.29 0.89
CA LEU A 95 -14.27 7.01 1.92
C LEU A 95 -15.63 6.33 2.14
N ILE A 96 -16.38 6.14 1.07
CA ILE A 96 -17.70 5.47 1.10
C ILE A 96 -17.58 4.06 1.69
N SER A 97 -16.60 3.28 1.22
CA SER A 97 -16.38 1.92 1.73
C SER A 97 -16.05 1.90 3.22
N SER A 98 -15.30 2.89 3.72
CA SER A 98 -14.95 2.97 5.13
C SER A 98 -16.16 3.34 5.98
N ALA A 99 -16.98 4.30 5.52
CA ALA A 99 -18.24 4.64 6.18
C ALA A 99 -19.16 3.43 6.28
N GLN A 100 -19.32 2.67 5.19
CA GLN A 100 -20.11 1.44 5.19
C GLN A 100 -19.60 0.41 6.21
N VAL A 101 -18.30 0.13 6.22
CA VAL A 101 -17.70 -0.84 7.16
C VAL A 101 -17.91 -0.40 8.61
N VAL A 102 -17.70 0.88 8.91
CA VAL A 102 -17.87 1.40 10.27
C VAL A 102 -19.35 1.36 10.69
N LEU A 103 -20.28 1.76 9.83
CA LEU A 103 -21.71 1.71 10.15
C LEU A 103 -22.16 0.28 10.43
N ARG A 104 -21.74 -0.70 9.62
CA ARG A 104 -22.00 -2.14 9.89
C ARG A 104 -21.42 -2.60 11.22
N ALA A 105 -20.17 -2.20 11.52
CA ALA A 105 -19.54 -2.55 12.80
C ALA A 105 -20.28 -1.93 14.00
N MET A 106 -20.80 -0.70 13.85
CA MET A 106 -21.55 -0.01 14.90
C MET A 106 -22.95 -0.60 15.12
N THR A 107 -23.63 -1.03 14.06
CA THR A 107 -25.02 -1.50 14.15
C THR A 107 -25.16 -3.02 14.25
N GLY A 108 -24.14 -3.78 13.84
CA GLY A 108 -24.23 -5.22 13.63
C GLY A 108 -25.08 -5.62 12.41
N ASP A 109 -25.47 -4.66 11.56
CA ASP A 109 -26.37 -4.89 10.41
C ASP A 109 -25.60 -4.94 9.09
N ASP A 110 -25.39 -6.15 8.58
CA ASP A 110 -24.70 -6.39 7.29
C ASP A 110 -25.53 -6.01 6.05
N SER A 111 -26.80 -5.66 6.20
CA SER A 111 -27.64 -5.20 5.09
C SER A 111 -27.27 -3.78 4.62
N ILE A 112 -26.65 -2.97 5.49
CA ILE A 112 -26.25 -1.59 5.18
C ILE A 112 -25.22 -1.59 4.05
N ARG A 113 -25.60 -1.14 2.85
CA ARG A 113 -24.74 -1.24 1.66
C ARG A 113 -25.05 -0.17 0.63
N VAL A 114 -23.99 0.31 -0.02
CA VAL A 114 -24.03 1.04 -1.29
C VAL A 114 -22.97 0.47 -2.24
N SER A 115 -23.04 0.83 -3.51
CA SER A 115 -21.98 0.54 -4.49
C SER A 115 -21.12 1.79 -4.67
N PRO A 116 -19.90 1.88 -4.10
CA PRO A 116 -19.09 3.10 -4.19
C PRO A 116 -18.81 3.57 -5.63
N SER A 117 -18.63 2.62 -6.55
CA SER A 117 -18.40 2.93 -7.97
C SER A 117 -19.61 3.51 -8.67
N ALA A 118 -20.84 3.30 -8.15
CA ALA A 118 -22.04 3.94 -8.68
C ALA A 118 -22.06 5.46 -8.41
N TYR A 119 -21.30 5.93 -7.41
CA TYR A 119 -21.23 7.35 -7.03
C TYR A 119 -19.99 8.03 -7.60
N CYS A 120 -18.82 7.38 -7.51
CA CYS A 120 -17.55 7.98 -7.91
C CYS A 120 -17.09 7.57 -9.31
N GLY A 121 -17.85 6.75 -10.03
CA GLY A 121 -17.41 6.14 -11.29
C GLY A 121 -16.41 5.00 -11.11
N SER A 122 -15.89 4.48 -12.22
CA SER A 122 -14.91 3.39 -12.19
C SER A 122 -13.52 3.88 -11.80
N ARG A 123 -12.85 3.16 -10.90
CA ARG A 123 -11.43 3.39 -10.63
C ARG A 123 -10.59 2.67 -11.68
N THR A 124 -9.61 3.35 -12.26
CA THR A 124 -8.56 2.69 -13.04
C THR A 124 -7.35 2.45 -12.15
N ASN A 125 -6.82 1.22 -12.21
CA ASN A 125 -5.51 0.91 -11.63
C ASN A 125 -4.45 0.81 -12.73
N VAL A 126 -4.79 1.16 -13.98
CA VAL A 126 -3.84 1.12 -15.08
C VAL A 126 -2.86 2.26 -14.91
N ARG A 127 -1.57 1.93 -14.95
CA ARG A 127 -0.52 2.92 -14.95
C ARG A 127 -0.45 3.58 -16.32
N THR A 128 -0.55 4.91 -16.34
CA THR A 128 -0.52 5.72 -17.56
C THR A 128 0.80 6.45 -17.75
N GLU A 129 1.62 6.56 -16.71
CA GLU A 129 2.91 7.26 -16.74
C GLU A 129 4.06 6.29 -16.51
N SER A 130 5.14 6.50 -17.28
CA SER A 130 6.37 5.72 -17.14
C SER A 130 6.98 5.91 -15.75
N PRO A 131 7.53 4.85 -15.12
CA PRO A 131 8.23 5.00 -13.84
C PRO A 131 9.43 5.92 -13.99
N GLY A 132 9.53 6.94 -13.13
CA GLY A 132 10.72 7.80 -13.08
C GLY A 132 11.99 6.98 -12.80
N SER A 133 11.85 5.91 -12.02
CA SER A 133 12.92 4.96 -11.71
C SER A 133 13.38 4.06 -12.86
N LEU A 134 12.75 4.14 -14.05
CA LEU A 134 13.35 3.54 -15.26
C LEU A 134 14.63 4.28 -15.66
N ASP A 135 14.72 5.58 -15.38
CA ASP A 135 15.97 6.31 -15.51
C ASP A 135 16.93 5.88 -14.41
N ARG A 136 17.88 5.01 -14.78
CA ARG A 136 18.93 4.52 -13.88
C ARG A 136 19.79 5.66 -13.34
N SER A 137 20.00 6.74 -14.09
CA SER A 137 20.76 7.91 -13.62
C SER A 137 20.01 8.63 -12.50
N ALA A 138 18.69 8.78 -12.62
CA ALA A 138 17.86 9.37 -11.57
C ALA A 138 17.88 8.52 -10.28
N VAL A 139 17.85 7.19 -10.41
CA VAL A 139 17.98 6.28 -9.25
C VAL A 139 19.36 6.41 -8.60
N SER A 140 20.44 6.42 -9.38
CA SER A 140 21.79 6.61 -8.85
C SER A 140 21.93 7.96 -8.14
N HIS A 141 21.46 9.05 -8.74
CA HIS A 141 21.51 10.37 -8.13
C HIS A 141 20.77 10.43 -6.79
N ALA A 142 19.55 9.86 -6.74
CA ALA A 142 18.76 9.82 -5.51
C ALA A 142 19.44 8.99 -4.41
N THR A 143 20.02 7.84 -4.76
CA THR A 143 20.69 6.96 -3.78
C THR A 143 22.02 7.55 -3.29
N GLU A 144 22.79 8.21 -4.15
CA GLU A 144 23.99 8.96 -3.76
C GLU A 144 23.66 10.14 -2.83
N ALA A 145 22.59 10.88 -3.11
CA ALA A 145 22.11 11.95 -2.24
C ALA A 145 21.67 11.41 -0.88
N MET A 146 20.97 10.26 -0.83
CA MET A 146 20.61 9.59 0.41
C MET A 146 21.85 9.23 1.24
N ARG A 147 22.84 8.59 0.62
CA ARG A 147 24.09 8.21 1.30
C ARG A 147 24.85 9.43 1.82
N SER A 148 24.90 10.49 1.03
CA SER A 148 25.52 11.77 1.45
C SER A 148 24.80 12.41 2.64
N ALA A 149 23.51 12.15 2.80
CA ALA A 149 22.69 12.57 3.94
C ALA A 149 22.70 11.57 5.13
N GLY A 150 23.49 10.48 5.05
CA GLY A 150 23.54 9.44 6.09
C GLY A 150 22.32 8.51 6.12
N LEU A 151 21.57 8.42 5.00
CA LEU A 151 20.35 7.62 4.85
C LEU A 151 20.63 6.31 4.11
N ASP A 152 21.72 5.62 4.45
CA ASP A 152 22.18 4.40 3.77
C ASP A 152 21.11 3.30 3.73
N ARG A 153 20.34 3.14 4.81
CA ARG A 153 19.28 2.12 4.88
C ARG A 153 18.13 2.47 3.94
N ALA A 154 17.78 3.76 3.82
CA ALA A 154 16.80 4.21 2.84
C ALA A 154 17.29 4.00 1.40
N ALA A 155 18.57 4.28 1.11
CA ALA A 155 19.18 4.02 -0.19
C ALA A 155 19.10 2.53 -0.56
N SER A 156 19.44 1.64 0.37
CA SER A 156 19.30 0.19 0.17
C SER A 156 17.85 -0.24 -0.08
N VAL A 157 16.86 0.39 0.54
CA VAL A 157 15.44 0.11 0.24
C VAL A 157 15.08 0.49 -1.20
N VAL A 158 15.63 1.59 -1.74
CA VAL A 158 15.45 1.98 -3.14
C VAL A 158 16.05 0.93 -4.07
N GLU A 159 17.31 0.55 -3.84
CA GLU A 159 18.06 -0.40 -4.66
C GLU A 159 17.39 -1.77 -4.68
N LEU A 160 17.02 -2.31 -3.51
CA LEU A 160 16.30 -3.59 -3.40
C LEU A 160 14.91 -3.52 -4.08
N ALA A 161 14.21 -2.38 -3.99
CA ALA A 161 12.94 -2.21 -4.70
C ALA A 161 13.14 -2.16 -6.22
N ARG A 162 14.20 -1.52 -6.71
CA ARG A 162 14.48 -1.35 -8.14
C ARG A 162 15.03 -2.60 -8.81
N GLU A 163 15.84 -3.39 -8.11
CA GLU A 163 16.54 -4.54 -8.70
C GLU A 163 15.89 -5.89 -8.38
N LEU A 164 15.13 -5.99 -7.28
CA LEU A 164 14.45 -7.22 -6.86
C LEU A 164 12.92 -7.07 -6.80
N GLY A 165 12.42 -5.91 -7.24
CA GLY A 165 11.00 -5.61 -7.23
C GLY A 165 10.39 -5.69 -5.84
N MET A 166 11.13 -5.43 -4.76
CA MET A 166 10.62 -5.54 -3.38
C MET A 166 9.70 -4.36 -3.01
N ARG A 167 8.71 -4.60 -2.14
CA ARG A 167 7.99 -3.50 -1.46
C ARG A 167 8.94 -2.91 -0.40
N ALA A 168 8.79 -1.62 -0.08
CA ALA A 168 9.61 -0.98 0.96
C ALA A 168 9.61 -1.75 2.29
N ARG A 169 8.46 -2.31 2.69
CA ARG A 169 8.35 -3.15 3.89
C ARG A 169 9.08 -4.48 3.78
N GLU A 170 9.05 -5.10 2.60
CA GLU A 170 9.79 -6.35 2.34
C GLU A 170 11.29 -6.05 2.39
N ALA A 171 11.75 -5.00 1.72
CA ALA A 171 13.15 -4.59 1.70
C ALA A 171 13.67 -4.24 3.10
N ALA A 172 12.88 -3.50 3.89
CA ALA A 172 13.26 -3.14 5.25
C ALA A 172 13.32 -4.33 6.21
N LEU A 173 12.47 -5.35 6.02
CA LEU A 173 12.31 -6.45 6.98
C LEU A 173 12.96 -7.76 6.57
N ALA A 174 13.45 -7.87 5.33
CA ALA A 174 14.09 -9.06 4.79
C ALA A 174 15.24 -9.57 5.67
N ASP A 175 15.33 -10.88 5.84
CA ASP A 175 16.52 -11.50 6.42
C ASP A 175 17.64 -11.46 5.37
N LEU A 176 18.47 -10.42 5.43
CA LEU A 176 19.50 -10.14 4.43
C LEU A 176 20.57 -11.25 4.37
N SER A 177 20.90 -11.87 5.51
CA SER A 177 21.82 -13.01 5.55
C SER A 177 21.25 -14.24 4.85
N ARG A 178 19.93 -14.47 5.00
CA ARG A 178 19.24 -15.54 4.27
C ARG A 178 19.22 -15.25 2.77
N LEU A 179 18.81 -14.05 2.36
CA LEU A 179 18.76 -13.69 0.94
C LEU A 179 20.14 -13.80 0.27
N ASP A 180 21.21 -13.42 0.97
CA ASP A 180 22.57 -13.51 0.47
C ASP A 180 23.03 -14.96 0.24
N ARG A 181 22.69 -15.87 1.16
CA ARG A 181 22.95 -17.30 0.97
C ARG A 181 22.13 -17.87 -0.18
N GLU A 182 20.83 -17.55 -0.26
CA GLU A 182 19.96 -17.99 -1.36
C GLU A 182 20.46 -17.50 -2.72
N ALA A 183 20.90 -16.25 -2.80
CA ALA A 183 21.48 -15.68 -4.02
C ALA A 183 22.72 -16.47 -4.49
N ARG A 184 23.59 -16.89 -3.58
CA ARG A 184 24.79 -17.69 -3.91
C ARG A 184 24.43 -19.12 -4.32
N ASP A 185 23.56 -19.76 -3.56
CA ASP A 185 23.28 -21.20 -3.69
C ASP A 185 22.29 -21.50 -4.82
N HIS A 186 21.39 -20.56 -5.12
CA HIS A 186 20.27 -20.76 -6.05
C HIS A 186 20.23 -19.76 -7.22
N GLY A 187 21.03 -18.69 -7.19
CA GLY A 187 20.93 -17.61 -8.19
C GLY A 187 19.60 -16.83 -8.13
N ALA A 188 18.90 -16.92 -7.01
CA ALA A 188 17.61 -16.27 -6.77
C ALA A 188 17.41 -16.03 -5.28
N VAL A 189 16.52 -15.09 -4.94
CA VAL A 189 16.18 -14.75 -3.55
C VAL A 189 14.70 -15.03 -3.28
N ASN A 190 14.38 -15.58 -2.11
CA ASN A 190 13.01 -15.88 -1.72
C ASN A 190 12.47 -14.78 -0.79
N ILE A 191 11.61 -13.91 -1.31
CA ILE A 191 11.09 -12.74 -0.58
C ILE A 191 9.90 -13.14 0.30
N GLN A 192 10.15 -13.38 1.58
CA GLN A 192 9.15 -13.88 2.54
C GLN A 192 8.74 -12.82 3.59
N GLU A 193 9.70 -12.05 4.12
CA GLU A 193 9.44 -11.11 5.22
C GLU A 193 8.68 -9.87 4.75
N GLY A 194 7.86 -9.29 5.64
CA GLY A 194 7.09 -8.09 5.34
C GLY A 194 5.92 -8.29 4.38
N ALA A 195 5.68 -9.53 3.92
CA ALA A 195 4.56 -9.88 3.05
C ALA A 195 3.19 -9.54 3.69
N LYS A 196 2.27 -9.00 2.87
CA LYS A 196 0.93 -8.62 3.33
C LYS A 196 0.14 -9.86 3.78
N GLY A 197 -0.33 -9.84 5.02
CA GLY A 197 -1.19 -10.89 5.59
C GLY A 197 -0.45 -12.13 6.10
N GLY A 198 0.88 -12.06 6.29
CA GLY A 198 1.65 -13.20 6.81
C GLY A 198 1.71 -14.38 5.85
N ARG A 199 1.56 -14.13 4.54
CA ARG A 199 1.61 -15.18 3.52
C ARG A 199 3.00 -15.82 3.53
N THR A 200 3.01 -17.15 3.57
CA THR A 200 4.20 -18.01 3.62
C THR A 200 4.53 -18.66 2.28
N ALA A 201 3.88 -18.22 1.20
CA ALA A 201 4.16 -18.77 -0.13
C ALA A 201 5.50 -18.25 -0.62
N ASP A 202 6.32 -19.17 -1.14
CA ASP A 202 7.61 -18.83 -1.72
C ASP A 202 7.47 -17.86 -2.89
N ARG A 203 8.31 -16.83 -2.89
CA ARG A 203 8.39 -15.80 -3.91
C ARG A 203 9.83 -15.67 -4.36
N TRP A 204 10.20 -16.51 -5.32
CA TRP A 204 11.53 -16.51 -5.90
C TRP A 204 11.68 -15.41 -6.94
N VAL A 205 12.71 -14.58 -6.77
CA VAL A 205 13.13 -13.55 -7.71
C VAL A 205 14.55 -13.86 -8.17
N PRO A 206 14.80 -14.09 -9.48
CA PRO A 206 16.15 -14.29 -9.99
C PRO A 206 17.04 -13.09 -9.67
N ILE A 207 18.29 -13.33 -9.25
CA ILE A 207 19.23 -12.26 -8.92
C ILE A 207 20.07 -11.88 -10.14
N SER A 208 20.04 -10.60 -10.53
CA SER A 208 20.95 -10.04 -11.54
C SER A 208 22.26 -9.57 -10.91
N ALA A 209 23.21 -9.11 -11.74
CA ALA A 209 24.43 -8.47 -11.25
C ALA A 209 24.13 -7.21 -10.42
N GLU A 210 23.18 -6.38 -10.88
CA GLU A 210 22.71 -5.19 -10.18
C GLU A 210 21.95 -5.57 -8.89
N GLY A 211 21.14 -6.63 -8.93
CA GLY A 211 20.48 -7.18 -7.75
C GLY A 211 21.47 -7.68 -6.69
N ARG A 212 22.61 -8.26 -7.12
CA ARG A 212 23.69 -8.65 -6.21
C ARG A 212 24.34 -7.43 -5.56
N ILE A 213 24.64 -6.39 -6.34
CA ILE A 213 25.19 -5.12 -5.82
C ILE A 213 24.21 -4.49 -4.82
N ALA A 214 22.92 -4.43 -5.13
CA ALA A 214 21.88 -3.91 -4.23
C ALA A 214 21.82 -4.69 -2.91
N LEU A 215 21.96 -6.02 -2.97
CA LEU A 215 21.98 -6.87 -1.78
C LEU A 215 23.24 -6.65 -0.94
N ASP A 216 24.40 -6.54 -1.58
CA ASP A 216 25.67 -6.26 -0.89
C ASP A 216 25.64 -4.86 -0.23
N SER A 217 25.08 -3.85 -0.89
CA SER A 217 24.81 -2.53 -0.31
C SER A 217 23.89 -2.61 0.90
N ALA A 218 22.83 -3.41 0.84
CA ALA A 218 21.91 -3.60 1.97
C ALA A 218 22.57 -4.31 3.15
N LEU A 219 23.42 -5.30 2.90
CA LEU A 219 24.22 -5.96 3.94
C LEU A 219 25.19 -4.99 4.62
N ALA A 220 25.79 -4.08 3.87
CA ALA A 220 26.69 -3.05 4.40
C ALA A 220 25.95 -1.98 5.22
N ALA A 221 24.74 -1.57 4.79
CA ALA A 221 23.91 -0.59 5.49
C ALA A 221 23.18 -1.17 6.72
N ARG A 222 23.16 -2.50 6.86
CA ARG A 222 22.48 -3.21 7.94
C ARG A 222 23.10 -2.86 9.30
N PRO A 223 22.31 -2.42 10.30
CA PRO A 223 22.83 -2.18 11.65
C PRO A 223 23.48 -3.41 12.27
N ASP A 224 24.52 -3.19 13.07
CA ASP A 224 25.27 -4.26 13.74
C ASP A 224 24.35 -5.17 14.58
N GLY A 225 24.52 -6.49 14.40
CA GLY A 225 23.70 -7.50 15.08
C GLY A 225 22.26 -7.62 14.58
N SER A 226 21.82 -6.79 13.63
CA SER A 226 20.51 -6.93 12.99
C SER A 226 20.55 -7.96 11.86
N ARG A 227 19.39 -8.55 11.58
CA ARG A 227 19.18 -9.39 10.38
C ARG A 227 18.68 -8.60 9.18
N ASN A 228 18.16 -7.39 9.41
CA ASN A 228 17.46 -6.56 8.43
C ASN A 228 17.81 -5.08 8.63
N LEU A 229 17.18 -4.18 7.86
CA LEU A 229 17.51 -2.76 7.88
C LEU A 229 16.97 -1.99 9.09
N LEU A 230 16.40 -2.66 10.09
CA LEU A 230 15.97 -2.01 11.33
C LEU A 230 17.06 -2.08 12.41
N GLU A 231 17.17 -0.99 13.16
CA GLU A 231 17.99 -0.95 14.37
C GLU A 231 17.37 -1.77 15.52
N ALA A 232 18.19 -2.06 16.53
CA ALA A 232 17.72 -2.76 17.72
C ALA A 232 16.61 -1.97 18.43
N GLY A 233 15.43 -2.58 18.58
CA GLY A 233 14.25 -1.94 19.19
C GLY A 233 13.50 -0.98 18.26
N GLU A 234 13.98 -0.75 17.04
CA GLU A 234 13.29 0.07 16.06
C GLU A 234 12.07 -0.67 15.49
N THR A 235 10.94 0.04 15.38
CA THR A 235 9.77 -0.50 14.68
C THR A 235 9.81 -0.08 13.22
N PHE A 236 9.27 -0.91 12.33
CA PHE A 236 9.10 -0.53 10.92
C PHE A 236 8.35 0.80 10.75
N ARG A 237 7.40 1.11 11.65
CA ARG A 237 6.69 2.40 11.59
C ARG A 237 7.62 3.57 11.93
N GLY A 238 8.47 3.42 12.94
CA GLY A 238 9.51 4.40 13.28
C GLY A 238 10.46 4.65 12.12
N PHE A 239 10.92 3.59 11.46
CA PHE A 239 11.76 3.68 10.26
C PHE A 239 11.06 4.38 9.09
N VAL A 240 9.76 4.10 8.90
CA VAL A 240 8.92 4.78 7.90
C VAL A 240 8.80 6.28 8.17
N ASP A 241 8.55 6.66 9.42
CA ASP A 241 8.32 8.05 9.80
C ASP A 241 9.63 8.87 9.93
N SER A 242 10.79 8.21 9.89
CA SER A 242 12.13 8.79 9.95
C SER A 242 12.88 8.72 8.60
N GLU A 243 13.81 7.78 8.42
CA GLU A 243 14.69 7.70 7.26
C GLU A 243 13.93 7.50 5.95
N LEU A 244 12.93 6.60 5.91
CA LEU A 244 12.23 6.36 4.65
C LEU A 244 11.42 7.58 4.21
N ARG A 245 10.91 8.39 5.14
CA ARG A 245 10.24 9.65 4.82
C ARG A 245 11.22 10.66 4.24
N GLN A 246 12.41 10.78 4.82
CA GLN A 246 13.46 11.67 4.29
C GLN A 246 13.93 11.21 2.90
N GLY A 247 14.22 9.92 2.73
CA GLY A 247 14.58 9.37 1.43
C GLY A 247 13.48 9.52 0.38
N ARG A 248 12.19 9.50 0.78
CA ARG A 248 11.10 9.77 -0.16
C ARG A 248 11.18 11.18 -0.75
N GLU A 249 11.61 12.18 0.02
CA GLU A 249 11.74 13.54 -0.51
C GLU A 249 12.88 13.62 -1.53
N LEU A 250 14.02 12.98 -1.27
CA LEU A 250 15.13 12.87 -2.23
C LEU A 250 14.76 12.12 -3.52
N LEU A 251 13.90 11.10 -3.43
CA LEU A 251 13.34 10.44 -4.62
C LEU A 251 12.53 11.41 -5.48
N LYS A 252 11.67 12.23 -4.86
CA LYS A 252 10.84 13.20 -5.58
C LYS A 252 11.69 14.28 -6.26
N GLU A 253 12.75 14.74 -5.60
CA GLU A 253 13.73 15.67 -6.18
C GLU A 253 14.37 15.10 -7.45
N SER A 254 14.51 13.77 -7.53
CA SER A 254 14.99 13.04 -8.71
C SER A 254 13.85 12.57 -9.64
N ALA A 255 12.66 13.19 -9.56
CA ALA A 255 11.47 12.84 -10.35
C ALA A 255 10.96 11.40 -10.18
N ILE A 256 11.26 10.75 -9.05
CA ILE A 256 10.77 9.42 -8.70
C ILE A 256 9.66 9.56 -7.64
N ALA A 257 8.44 9.12 -7.96
CA ALA A 257 7.27 9.31 -7.07
C ALA A 257 7.40 8.65 -5.69
N GLY A 258 8.32 7.70 -5.52
CA GLY A 258 8.71 7.07 -4.26
C GLY A 258 9.09 5.60 -4.45
N TYR A 259 9.33 4.87 -3.36
CA TYR A 259 9.80 3.48 -3.41
C TYR A 259 8.93 2.51 -4.23
N HIS A 260 7.63 2.78 -4.35
CA HIS A 260 6.73 1.95 -5.16
C HIS A 260 6.93 2.18 -6.66
N ASP A 261 7.45 3.35 -7.06
CA ASP A 261 7.85 3.63 -8.43
C ASP A 261 9.05 2.77 -8.83
N CYS A 262 10.06 2.64 -7.96
CA CYS A 262 11.23 1.75 -8.17
C CYS A 262 10.82 0.32 -8.50
N ARG A 263 9.81 -0.19 -7.79
CA ARG A 263 9.21 -1.50 -8.06
C ARG A 263 8.48 -1.58 -9.40
N ALA A 264 7.89 -0.48 -9.88
CA ALA A 264 7.36 -0.41 -11.24
C ALA A 264 8.48 -0.34 -12.29
N GLY A 265 9.59 0.36 -11.99
CA GLY A 265 10.82 0.33 -12.79
C GLY A 265 11.34 -1.08 -13.01
N TYR A 266 11.44 -1.88 -11.92
CA TYR A 266 11.75 -3.31 -11.99
C TYR A 266 10.81 -4.05 -12.97
N ALA A 267 9.50 -3.91 -12.79
CA ALA A 267 8.51 -4.63 -13.59
C ALA A 267 8.60 -4.27 -15.08
N CYS A 268 8.80 -2.99 -15.41
CA CYS A 268 8.93 -2.52 -16.79
C CYS A 268 10.21 -3.04 -17.46
N GLU A 269 11.33 -3.04 -16.75
CA GLU A 269 12.59 -3.57 -17.27
C GLU A 269 12.55 -5.09 -17.42
N ARG A 270 11.98 -5.78 -16.43
CA ARG A 270 11.77 -7.24 -16.47
C ARG A 270 10.86 -7.66 -17.62
N TYR A 271 9.80 -6.88 -17.88
CA TYR A 271 8.94 -7.08 -19.05
C TYR A 271 9.73 -7.00 -20.36
N LYS A 272 10.63 -6.02 -20.48
CA LYS A 272 11.52 -5.90 -21.65
C LYS A 272 12.49 -7.06 -21.78
N GLN A 273 13.04 -7.55 -20.67
CA GLN A 273 13.93 -8.72 -20.68
C GLN A 273 13.20 -9.98 -21.17
N LEU A 274 11.95 -10.20 -20.74
CA LEU A 274 11.18 -11.40 -21.09
C LEU A 274 10.58 -11.35 -22.50
N THR A 275 10.16 -10.16 -22.96
CA THR A 275 9.44 -10.02 -24.24
C THR A 275 10.29 -9.43 -25.37
N GLY A 276 11.42 -8.80 -25.06
CA GLY A 276 12.19 -7.97 -26.00
C GLY A 276 11.56 -6.61 -26.30
N CYS A 277 10.33 -6.35 -25.84
CA CYS A 277 9.59 -5.11 -26.11
C CYS A 277 9.52 -4.21 -24.87
N ALA A 278 9.49 -2.89 -25.05
CA ALA A 278 9.20 -1.98 -23.95
C ALA A 278 7.81 -2.26 -23.35
N ALA A 279 7.68 -2.07 -22.03
CA ALA A 279 6.41 -2.20 -21.35
C ALA A 279 5.37 -1.23 -21.93
N PRO A 280 4.07 -1.58 -21.96
CA PRO A 280 3.03 -0.72 -22.56
C PRO A 280 2.97 0.71 -22.02
N VAL A 281 3.19 0.90 -20.71
CA VAL A 281 3.24 2.24 -20.11
C VAL A 281 4.41 3.10 -20.61
N VAL A 282 5.45 2.46 -21.16
CA VAL A 282 6.63 3.11 -21.73
C VAL A 282 6.46 3.34 -23.23
N ALA A 283 5.91 2.35 -23.94
CA ALA A 283 5.69 2.41 -25.39
C ALA A 283 4.39 3.15 -25.79
N GLY A 284 3.50 3.44 -24.84
CA GLY A 284 2.17 3.98 -25.06
C GLY A 284 1.10 2.93 -25.40
N SER A 285 1.50 1.73 -25.83
CA SER A 285 0.61 0.59 -26.11
C SER A 285 1.38 -0.73 -26.09
N ARG A 286 0.67 -1.86 -26.12
CA ARG A 286 1.30 -3.19 -26.13
C ARG A 286 1.93 -3.51 -27.49
N GLN A 287 3.26 -3.60 -27.50
CA GLN A 287 4.05 -3.98 -28.68
C GLN A 287 4.35 -5.49 -28.76
N ALA A 288 4.43 -6.18 -27.60
CA ALA A 288 4.72 -7.61 -27.58
C ALA A 288 3.54 -8.45 -28.12
N PRO A 289 3.82 -9.61 -28.77
CA PRO A 289 2.79 -10.58 -29.11
C PRO A 289 1.96 -11.00 -27.90
N SER A 290 0.68 -11.29 -28.11
CA SER A 290 -0.25 -11.51 -26.98
C SER A 290 0.15 -12.64 -26.04
N HIS A 291 0.69 -13.73 -26.58
CA HIS A 291 1.17 -14.85 -25.77
C HIS A 291 2.34 -14.43 -24.86
N SER A 292 3.33 -13.76 -25.44
CA SER A 292 4.51 -13.27 -24.71
C SER A 292 4.16 -12.21 -23.66
N ASP A 293 3.21 -11.30 -23.93
CA ASP A 293 2.70 -10.35 -22.93
C ASP A 293 2.04 -11.05 -21.74
N ILE A 294 1.23 -12.09 -21.99
CA ILE A 294 0.55 -12.85 -20.93
C ILE A 294 1.57 -13.60 -20.07
N GLU A 295 2.49 -14.33 -20.70
CA GLU A 295 3.54 -15.08 -19.99
C GLU A 295 4.43 -14.15 -19.16
N ALA A 296 4.89 -13.04 -19.74
CA ALA A 296 5.73 -12.07 -19.03
C ALA A 296 4.98 -11.46 -17.84
N ARG A 297 3.72 -11.07 -18.00
CA ARG A 297 2.92 -10.52 -16.88
C ARG A 297 2.67 -11.56 -15.80
N SER A 298 2.45 -12.82 -16.16
CA SER A 298 2.24 -13.89 -15.19
C SER A 298 3.51 -14.15 -14.37
N GLN A 299 4.64 -14.26 -15.05
CA GLN A 299 5.94 -14.43 -14.40
C GLN A 299 6.29 -13.25 -13.49
N ILE A 300 6.17 -12.01 -13.99
CA ILE A 300 6.43 -10.82 -13.17
C ILE A 300 5.42 -10.73 -12.02
N GLY A 301 4.17 -11.15 -12.24
CA GLY A 301 3.16 -11.31 -11.19
C GLY A 301 3.64 -12.18 -10.05
N ALA A 302 4.13 -13.38 -10.36
CA ALA A 302 4.74 -14.28 -9.39
C ALA A 302 5.97 -13.65 -8.70
N GLU A 303 6.90 -13.08 -9.48
CA GLU A 303 8.10 -12.38 -8.97
C GLU A 303 7.76 -11.16 -8.10
N LEU A 304 6.56 -10.58 -8.23
CA LEU A 304 6.03 -9.50 -7.41
C LEU A 304 5.09 -9.99 -6.28
N GLY A 305 4.81 -11.28 -6.19
CA GLY A 305 3.89 -11.83 -5.17
C GLY A 305 2.44 -11.39 -5.38
N HIS A 306 2.02 -11.28 -6.64
CA HIS A 306 0.64 -11.09 -7.05
C HIS A 306 0.10 -12.38 -7.65
N GLY A 307 -0.99 -12.91 -7.08
CA GLY A 307 -1.62 -14.14 -7.58
C GLY A 307 -2.59 -13.94 -8.75
N ARG A 308 -2.56 -12.77 -9.41
CA ARG A 308 -3.46 -12.44 -10.52
C ARG A 308 -2.77 -11.53 -11.55
N ASP A 309 -2.91 -11.87 -12.82
CA ASP A 309 -2.32 -11.13 -13.95
C ASP A 309 -2.92 -9.73 -14.12
N ASP A 310 -4.13 -9.49 -13.62
CA ASP A 310 -4.82 -8.20 -13.69
C ASP A 310 -4.11 -7.10 -12.89
N VAL A 311 -3.30 -7.46 -11.90
CA VAL A 311 -2.60 -6.49 -11.05
C VAL A 311 -1.42 -5.82 -11.80
N LEU A 312 -0.86 -6.49 -12.81
CA LEU A 312 0.31 -5.99 -13.53
C LEU A 312 0.04 -4.72 -14.33
N VAL A 313 -1.22 -4.42 -14.64
CA VAL A 313 -1.59 -3.15 -15.31
C VAL A 313 -1.19 -1.92 -14.50
N SER A 314 -1.08 -2.06 -13.17
CA SER A 314 -0.61 -1.00 -12.26
C SER A 314 0.90 -0.77 -12.25
N TYR A 315 1.66 -1.64 -12.93
CA TYR A 315 3.11 -1.53 -13.05
C TYR A 315 3.54 -1.28 -14.50
N VAL A 316 3.12 -2.15 -15.42
CA VAL A 316 3.59 -2.14 -16.82
C VAL A 316 2.61 -1.48 -17.80
N GLY A 317 1.43 -1.04 -17.33
CA GLY A 317 0.39 -0.40 -18.15
C GLY A 317 -0.62 -1.37 -18.75
N GLY A 318 -1.55 -0.81 -19.52
CA GLY A 318 -2.69 -1.50 -20.12
C GLY A 318 -2.29 -2.62 -21.09
N ARG A 319 -3.30 -3.39 -21.53
CA ARG A 319 -3.13 -4.44 -22.55
C ARG A 319 -3.50 -3.96 -23.96
N THR A 320 -3.99 -2.74 -24.06
CA THR A 320 -4.43 -2.05 -25.27
C THR A 320 -3.43 -0.96 -25.62
#